data_AF-A0A7W1MVW3-F1
#
_entry.id   AF-A0A7W1MVW3-F1
#
_cell.length_a   1.000
_cell.length_b   1.000
_cell.length_c   1.000
_cell.angle_alpha   90.00
_cell.angle_beta   90.00
_cell.angle_gamma   90.00
#
_symmetry.space_group_name_H-M   'P 1'
#
loop_
_entity.id
_entity.type
_entity.pdbx_description
1 polymer ?
#
loop_
_entity_poly.entity_id
_entity_poly.type
_entity_poly.pdbx_seq_one_letter_code
_entity_poly.pdbx_strand_id
1 'polypeptide(L)'
;MTNELKPDSPVSSGVTDPGCNISPTRPLYWSIRRELWENRSIYIAPLIVSGLVMFGYAISAIGLPHRRRALLLLDPVKQRAIIEQPYDITALMLMLTAFLVGIFYCLDALHGERRDRSILFWKSLPVSDLTSVLGKLSIPLVILPLITFAIIEVTQLTILLISTAVLLPIGLWATTWERLPFFQLSVILLYGITTSVLWAAPVYGWLLLVSGWARRATFLWAVLPWLAVSMVEKIAFNT
;
A
#
# COMPACT_ATOMS: atom_id res chain seq x y z
N MET A 1 -0.75 35.38 -79.03
CA MET A 1 0.39 35.51 -78.10
C MET A 1 -0.18 35.56 -76.70
N THR A 2 -0.30 34.41 -76.04
CA THR A 2 -0.87 34.29 -74.69
C THR A 2 0.06 33.43 -73.86
N ASN A 3 0.46 34.01 -72.74
CA ASN A 3 1.53 33.62 -71.85
C ASN A 3 1.32 32.25 -71.17
N GLU A 4 2.45 31.63 -70.85
CA GLU A 4 2.56 30.40 -70.07
C GLU A 4 2.10 30.59 -68.61
N LEU A 5 1.29 29.66 -68.11
CA LEU A 5 1.01 29.49 -66.69
C LEU A 5 1.71 28.22 -66.19
N LYS A 6 2.76 28.43 -65.39
CA LYS A 6 3.43 27.46 -64.55
C LYS A 6 2.52 27.08 -63.38
N PRO A 7 2.30 25.80 -63.05
CA PRO A 7 1.50 25.42 -61.90
C PRO A 7 2.29 25.64 -60.60
N ASP A 8 1.68 26.40 -59.70
CA ASP A 8 2.19 26.66 -58.35
C ASP A 8 2.32 25.36 -57.55
N SER A 9 3.53 25.10 -57.05
CA SER A 9 3.81 24.09 -56.04
C SER A 9 3.07 24.40 -54.74
N PRO A 10 2.41 23.45 -54.07
CA PRO A 10 1.86 23.69 -52.75
C PRO A 10 3.01 23.91 -51.76
N VAL A 11 3.02 25.11 -51.19
CA VAL A 11 3.85 25.51 -50.05
C VAL A 11 3.70 24.46 -48.96
N SER A 12 4.78 23.72 -48.72
CA SER A 12 4.96 22.94 -47.50
C SER A 12 4.99 23.95 -46.36
N SER A 13 3.86 24.13 -45.69
CA SER A 13 3.82 24.73 -44.37
C SER A 13 4.53 23.76 -43.43
N GLY A 14 5.84 23.97 -43.28
CA GLY A 14 6.61 23.46 -42.16
C GLY A 14 5.98 23.98 -40.88
N VAL A 15 4.97 23.26 -40.39
CA VAL A 15 4.59 23.31 -38.99
C VAL A 15 5.81 22.73 -38.27
N THR A 16 6.67 23.63 -37.82
CA THR A 16 7.62 23.33 -36.77
C THR A 16 6.80 22.84 -35.58
N ASP A 17 6.73 21.53 -35.40
CA ASP A 17 6.29 20.95 -34.13
C ASP A 17 7.16 21.60 -33.06
N PRO A 18 6.61 22.48 -32.20
CA PRO A 18 7.38 23.01 -31.10
C PRO A 18 7.67 21.82 -30.23
N GLY A 19 8.95 21.44 -30.15
CA GLY A 19 9.46 20.28 -29.45
C GLY A 19 8.71 20.09 -28.13
N CYS A 20 7.73 19.19 -28.17
CA CYS A 20 6.98 18.81 -27.00
C CYS A 20 7.92 17.89 -26.24
N ASN A 21 8.80 18.50 -25.45
CA ASN A 21 9.58 17.82 -24.43
C ASN A 21 8.58 17.35 -23.35
N ILE A 22 7.71 16.41 -23.71
CA ILE A 22 6.91 15.65 -22.76
C ILE A 22 7.94 14.81 -22.04
N SER A 23 8.41 15.30 -20.90
CA SER A 23 9.24 14.51 -20.01
C SER A 23 8.55 13.15 -19.85
N PRO A 24 9.23 12.03 -20.16
CA PRO A 24 8.61 10.70 -20.20
C PRO A 24 8.03 10.27 -18.84
N THR A 25 8.35 11.00 -17.77
CA THR A 25 7.79 10.82 -16.43
C THR A 25 6.39 11.38 -16.25
N ARG A 26 5.98 12.38 -17.05
CA ARG A 26 4.64 13.00 -16.91
C ARG A 26 3.49 12.03 -17.21
N PRO A 27 3.51 11.24 -18.32
CA PRO A 27 2.46 10.25 -18.58
C PRO A 27 2.37 9.19 -17.48
N LEU A 28 3.51 8.68 -17.02
CA LEU A 28 3.57 7.68 -15.94
C LEU A 28 2.99 8.23 -14.63
N TYR A 29 3.38 9.44 -14.24
CA TYR A 29 2.87 10.12 -13.04
C TYR A 29 1.34 10.29 -13.08
N TRP A 30 0.80 10.77 -14.21
CA TRP A 30 -0.64 10.95 -14.37
C TRP A 30 -1.41 9.62 -14.38
N SER A 31 -0.81 8.57 -14.95
CA SER A 31 -1.37 7.21 -14.90
C SER A 31 -1.46 6.70 -13.47
N ILE A 32 -0.36 6.78 -12.70
CA ILE A 32 -0.35 6.36 -11.28
C ILE A 32 -1.35 7.17 -10.47
N ARG A 33 -1.38 8.50 -10.66
CA ARG A 33 -2.32 9.37 -9.95
C ARG A 33 -3.77 9.00 -10.23
N ARG A 34 -4.10 8.69 -11.49
CA ARG A 34 -5.43 8.23 -11.88
C ARG A 34 -5.77 6.90 -11.22
N GLU A 35 -4.84 5.95 -11.24
CA GLU A 35 -5.04 4.61 -10.66
C GLU A 35 -5.25 4.66 -9.14
N LEU A 36 -4.55 5.55 -8.43
CA LEU A 36 -4.78 5.80 -7.00
C LEU A 36 -6.12 6.48 -6.71
N TRP A 37 -6.60 7.32 -7.63
CA TRP A 37 -7.90 7.99 -7.51
C TRP A 37 -9.06 7.03 -7.72
N GLU A 38 -8.91 6.07 -8.63
CA GLU A 38 -9.87 4.98 -8.87
C GLU A 38 -9.84 3.99 -7.69
N ASN A 39 -8.66 3.67 -7.16
CA ASN A 39 -8.47 2.73 -6.05
C ASN A 39 -8.34 3.41 -4.68
N ARG A 40 -9.41 4.11 -4.26
CA ARG A 40 -9.40 4.85 -2.99
C ARG A 40 -9.21 3.98 -1.74
N SER A 41 -9.49 2.68 -1.84
CA SER A 41 -9.28 1.71 -0.75
C SER A 41 -7.84 1.68 -0.27
N ILE A 42 -6.86 2.00 -1.13
CA ILE A 42 -5.42 2.02 -0.83
C ILE A 42 -5.09 2.88 0.40
N TYR A 43 -5.74 4.05 0.54
CA TYR A 43 -5.51 4.96 1.65
C TYR A 43 -6.68 5.04 2.63
N ILE A 44 -7.93 4.84 2.17
CA ILE A 44 -9.10 4.91 3.05
C ILE A 44 -9.13 3.76 4.06
N ALA A 45 -8.82 2.53 3.63
CA ALA A 45 -8.87 1.37 4.52
C ALA A 45 -7.89 1.49 5.70
N PRO A 46 -6.57 1.76 5.51
CA PRO A 46 -5.67 1.95 6.65
C PRO A 46 -6.02 3.18 7.50
N LEU A 47 -6.60 4.24 6.91
CA LEU A 47 -7.08 5.39 7.70
C LEU A 47 -8.25 5.03 8.62
N ILE A 48 -9.22 4.24 8.15
CA ILE A 48 -10.35 3.77 8.97
C ILE A 48 -9.83 2.91 10.13
N VAL A 49 -8.92 1.99 9.84
CA VAL A 49 -8.33 1.12 10.86
C VAL A 49 -7.50 1.93 11.86
N SER A 50 -6.73 2.91 11.40
CA SER A 50 -6.04 3.86 12.28
C SER A 50 -7.02 4.59 13.19
N GLY A 51 -8.14 5.08 12.66
CA GLY A 51 -9.18 5.74 13.44
C GLY A 51 -9.77 4.84 14.53
N LEU A 52 -10.04 3.57 14.20
CA LEU A 52 -10.51 2.55 15.16
C LEU A 52 -9.49 2.27 16.26
N VAL A 53 -8.22 2.12 15.89
CA VAL A 53 -7.12 1.91 16.85
C VAL A 53 -6.98 3.12 17.77
N MET A 54 -7.01 4.34 17.22
CA MET A 54 -6.93 5.58 18.00
C MET A 54 -8.12 5.71 18.94
N PHE A 55 -9.33 5.39 18.48
CA PHE A 55 -10.52 5.41 19.32
C PHE A 55 -10.43 4.41 20.48
N GLY A 56 -10.03 3.17 20.20
CA GLY A 56 -9.80 2.16 21.23
C GLY A 56 -8.71 2.56 22.23
N TYR A 57 -7.62 3.17 21.74
CA TYR A 57 -6.57 3.70 22.58
C TYR A 57 -7.06 4.84 23.48
N ALA A 58 -7.85 5.77 22.94
CA ALA A 58 -8.41 6.88 23.70
C ALA A 58 -9.30 6.41 24.87
N ILE A 59 -10.14 5.38 24.64
CA ILE A 59 -10.94 4.76 25.71
C ILE A 59 -10.02 4.11 26.75
N SER A 60 -9.02 3.35 26.29
CA SER A 60 -8.02 2.73 27.19
C SER A 60 -7.25 3.79 27.99
N ALA A 61 -6.98 4.96 27.41
CA ALA A 61 -6.19 6.01 28.05
C ALA A 61 -6.83 6.51 29.36
N ILE A 62 -8.15 6.43 29.52
CA ILE A 62 -8.87 6.83 30.76
C ILE A 62 -8.32 6.09 32.00
N GLY A 63 -8.01 4.79 31.86
CA GLY A 63 -7.45 3.96 32.93
C GLY A 63 -5.92 3.93 32.98
N LEU A 64 -5.23 4.68 32.12
CA LEU A 64 -3.77 4.66 32.01
C LEU A 64 -3.05 5.14 33.28
N PRO A 65 -3.49 6.21 33.98
CA PRO A 65 -2.85 6.69 35.22
C PRO A 65 -2.71 5.61 36.30
N HIS A 66 -3.79 4.86 36.52
CA HIS A 66 -3.83 3.83 37.55
C HIS A 66 -2.97 2.63 37.16
N ARG A 67 -3.06 2.20 35.89
CA ARG A 67 -2.22 1.13 35.32
C ARG A 67 -0.74 1.50 35.37
N ARG A 68 -0.37 2.74 35.03
CA ARG A 68 1.03 3.22 35.05
C ARG A 68 1.67 3.11 36.43
N ARG A 69 0.94 3.45 37.51
CA ARG A 69 1.45 3.30 38.88
C ARG A 69 1.74 1.85 39.24
N ALA A 70 0.84 0.93 38.88
CA ALA A 70 1.05 -0.50 39.09
C ALA A 70 2.23 -1.04 38.27
N LEU A 71 2.40 -0.57 37.03
CA LEU A 71 3.51 -0.98 36.16
C LEU A 71 4.87 -0.60 36.73
N LEU A 72 5.00 0.55 37.37
CA LEU A 72 6.28 1.01 37.94
C LEU A 72 6.81 0.10 39.06
N LEU A 73 5.96 -0.75 39.65
CA LEU A 73 6.34 -1.75 40.66
C LEU A 73 6.95 -3.03 40.06
N LEU A 74 6.84 -3.21 38.75
CA LEU A 74 7.34 -4.40 38.05
C LEU A 74 8.80 -4.25 37.64
N ASP A 75 9.43 -5.34 37.20
CA ASP A 75 10.78 -5.31 36.64
C ASP A 75 10.88 -4.36 35.43
N PRO A 76 11.98 -3.60 35.27
CA PRO A 76 12.15 -2.65 34.16
C PRO A 76 11.95 -3.26 32.76
N VAL A 77 12.29 -4.54 32.58
CA VAL A 77 12.09 -5.28 31.33
C VAL A 77 10.61 -5.47 31.02
N LYS A 78 9.80 -5.88 32.01
CA LYS A 78 8.35 -6.03 31.85
C LYS A 78 7.68 -4.69 31.59
N GLN A 79 8.18 -3.62 32.21
CA GLN A 79 7.66 -2.28 31.98
C GLN A 79 7.81 -1.86 30.51
N ARG A 80 8.98 -2.08 29.89
CA ARG A 80 9.21 -1.75 28.48
C ARG A 80 8.25 -2.52 27.56
N ALA A 81 8.18 -3.84 27.72
CA ALA A 81 7.30 -4.67 26.89
C ALA A 81 5.83 -4.24 26.96
N ILE A 82 5.32 -3.87 28.14
CA ILE A 82 3.92 -3.43 28.29
C ILE A 82 3.70 -2.03 27.70
N ILE A 83 4.70 -1.15 27.73
CA ILE A 83 4.61 0.19 27.13
C ILE A 83 4.67 0.12 25.61
N GLU A 84 5.46 -0.80 25.06
CA GLU A 84 5.63 -1.04 23.61
C GLU A 84 4.41 -1.74 22.99
N GLN A 85 3.74 -2.62 23.75
CA GLN A 85 2.59 -3.40 23.29
C GLN A 85 1.53 -2.65 22.43
N PRO A 86 1.01 -1.47 22.81
CA PRO A 86 0.04 -0.76 21.96
C PRO A 86 0.62 -0.32 20.60
N TYR A 87 1.92 -0.04 20.53
CA TYR A 87 2.61 0.34 19.28
C TYR A 87 2.76 -0.86 18.36
N ASP A 88 3.13 -2.02 18.92
CA ASP A 88 3.23 -3.28 18.18
C ASP A 88 1.88 -3.74 17.62
N ILE A 89 0.82 -3.68 18.43
CA ILE A 89 -0.54 -4.01 18.00
C ILE A 89 -0.99 -3.07 16.88
N THR A 90 -0.71 -1.76 17.01
CA THR A 90 -1.03 -0.76 15.99
C THR A 90 -0.33 -1.07 14.67
N ALA A 91 0.98 -1.33 14.73
CA ALA A 91 1.78 -1.68 13.56
C ALA A 91 1.24 -2.96 12.89
N LEU A 92 0.99 -4.01 13.66
CA LEU A 92 0.48 -5.29 13.15
C LEU A 92 -0.88 -5.14 12.47
N MET A 93 -1.82 -4.43 13.09
CA MET A 93 -3.17 -4.22 12.54
C MET A 93 -3.14 -3.45 11.21
N LEU A 94 -2.32 -2.40 11.14
CA LEU A 94 -2.19 -1.59 9.93
C LEU A 94 -1.40 -2.31 8.83
N MET A 95 -0.35 -3.06 9.17
CA MET A 95 0.37 -3.91 8.22
C MET A 95 -0.53 -5.00 7.64
N LEU A 96 -1.35 -5.67 8.47
CA LEU A 96 -2.30 -6.68 8.00
C LEU A 96 -3.36 -6.05 7.10
N THR A 97 -3.84 -4.86 7.44
CA THR A 97 -4.77 -4.10 6.59
C THR A 97 -4.15 -3.79 5.23
N ALA A 98 -2.91 -3.29 5.21
CA ALA A 98 -2.19 -3.02 3.97
C ALA A 98 -1.99 -4.29 3.15
N PHE A 99 -1.64 -5.41 3.78
CA PHE A 99 -1.50 -6.69 3.10
C PHE A 99 -2.80 -7.11 2.38
N LEU A 100 -3.94 -7.04 3.08
CA LEU A 100 -5.26 -7.35 2.51
C LEU A 100 -5.64 -6.40 1.38
N VAL A 101 -5.43 -5.09 1.58
CA VAL A 101 -5.67 -4.06 0.54
C VAL A 101 -4.82 -4.33 -0.70
N GLY A 102 -3.56 -4.76 -0.53
CA GLY A 102 -2.68 -5.15 -1.63
C GLY A 102 -3.20 -6.35 -2.41
N ILE A 103 -3.79 -7.34 -1.74
CA ILE A 103 -4.44 -8.49 -2.40
C ILE A 103 -5.63 -8.03 -3.25
N PHE A 104 -6.55 -7.24 -2.66
CA PHE A 104 -7.73 -6.75 -3.35
C PHE A 104 -7.37 -5.85 -4.54
N TYR A 105 -6.38 -4.99 -4.36
CA TYR A 105 -5.85 -4.16 -5.44
C TYR A 105 -5.32 -5.01 -6.59
N CYS A 106 -4.46 -6.01 -6.31
CA CYS A 106 -3.91 -6.89 -7.36
C CYS A 106 -5.01 -7.63 -8.14
N LEU A 107 -6.10 -8.01 -7.46
CA LEU A 107 -7.22 -8.70 -8.10
C LEU A 107 -8.03 -7.77 -9.01
N ASP A 108 -8.25 -6.52 -8.61
CA ASP A 108 -9.07 -5.57 -9.38
C ASP A 108 -8.30 -4.90 -10.53
N ALA A 109 -7.00 -4.68 -10.37
CA ALA A 109 -6.18 -3.86 -11.27
C ALA A 109 -6.17 -4.29 -12.75
N LEU A 110 -6.19 -5.60 -13.05
CA LEU A 110 -6.29 -6.11 -14.44
C LEU A 110 -7.72 -6.53 -14.81
N HIS A 111 -8.55 -6.87 -13.81
CA HIS A 111 -9.95 -7.22 -14.04
C HIS A 111 -10.74 -6.00 -14.53
N GLY A 112 -10.48 -4.81 -13.96
CA GLY A 112 -11.09 -3.55 -14.36
C GLY A 112 -10.78 -3.15 -15.81
N GLU A 113 -9.54 -3.34 -16.27
CA GLU A 113 -9.14 -2.98 -17.65
C GLU A 113 -9.85 -3.81 -18.72
N ARG A 114 -10.20 -5.06 -18.40
CA ARG A 114 -10.98 -5.92 -19.29
C ARG A 114 -12.44 -5.51 -19.35
N ARG A 115 -13.02 -5.13 -18.21
CA ARG A 115 -14.40 -4.63 -18.14
C ARG A 115 -14.56 -3.39 -19.04
N ASP A 116 -13.56 -2.53 -19.06
CA ASP A 116 -13.61 -1.25 -19.76
C ASP A 116 -13.10 -1.34 -21.22
N ARG A 117 -12.76 -2.54 -21.70
CA ARG A 117 -12.26 -2.84 -23.07
C ARG A 117 -11.00 -2.07 -23.49
N SER A 118 -10.32 -1.38 -22.58
CA SER A 118 -9.09 -0.61 -22.84
C SER A 118 -7.91 -1.51 -23.24
N ILE A 119 -7.98 -2.82 -22.97
CA ILE A 119 -6.99 -3.81 -23.39
C ILE A 119 -6.79 -3.86 -24.91
N LEU A 120 -7.83 -3.56 -25.71
CA LEU A 120 -7.74 -3.51 -27.17
C LEU A 120 -6.96 -2.28 -27.67
N PHE A 121 -7.06 -1.16 -26.94
CA PHE A 121 -6.26 0.04 -27.21
C PHE A 121 -4.78 -0.21 -26.92
N TRP A 122 -4.46 -0.81 -25.77
CA TRP A 122 -3.07 -1.10 -25.40
C TRP A 122 -2.38 -2.07 -26.36
N LYS A 123 -3.10 -3.05 -26.92
CA LYS A 123 -2.56 -3.95 -27.94
C LYS A 123 -2.16 -3.25 -29.25
N SER A 124 -2.66 -2.03 -29.49
CA SER A 124 -2.31 -1.21 -30.64
C SER A 124 -1.15 -0.22 -30.37
N LEU A 125 -0.69 -0.10 -29.12
CA LEU A 125 0.46 0.72 -28.77
C LEU A 125 1.76 -0.11 -28.72
N PRO A 126 2.91 0.44 -29.14
CA PRO A 126 4.20 -0.23 -29.10
C PRO A 126 4.80 -0.22 -27.69
N VAL A 127 4.05 -0.71 -26.70
CA VAL A 127 4.46 -0.78 -25.29
C VAL A 127 4.49 -2.25 -24.87
N SER A 128 5.61 -2.70 -24.30
CA SER A 128 5.77 -4.09 -23.86
C SER A 128 4.82 -4.41 -22.70
N ASP A 129 4.04 -5.49 -22.83
CA ASP A 129 3.08 -5.96 -21.82
C ASP A 129 3.71 -6.10 -20.40
N LEU A 130 5.00 -6.41 -20.31
CA LEU A 130 5.73 -6.51 -19.03
C LEU A 130 5.85 -5.17 -18.30
N THR A 131 6.02 -4.08 -19.03
CA THR A 131 6.19 -2.73 -18.43
C THR A 131 4.91 -2.24 -17.78
N SER A 132 3.75 -2.58 -18.36
CA SER A 132 2.44 -2.28 -17.78
C SER A 132 2.20 -3.07 -16.48
N VAL A 133 2.53 -4.37 -16.49
CA VAL A 133 2.38 -5.23 -15.30
C VAL A 133 3.31 -4.79 -14.17
N LEU A 134 4.57 -4.46 -14.47
CA LEU A 134 5.52 -3.93 -13.47
C LEU A 134 5.06 -2.58 -12.91
N GLY A 135 4.46 -1.73 -13.74
CA GLY A 135 3.85 -0.47 -13.30
C GLY A 135 2.76 -0.70 -12.25
N LYS A 136 1.84 -1.63 -12.50
CA LYS A 136 0.78 -1.98 -11.53
C LYS A 136 1.30 -2.67 -10.29
N LEU A 137 2.33 -3.51 -10.43
CA LEU A 137 3.00 -4.19 -9.31
C LEU A 137 3.71 -3.18 -8.39
N SER A 138 4.18 -2.04 -8.92
CA SER A 138 4.83 -1.01 -8.10
C SER A 138 3.90 -0.38 -7.06
N ILE A 139 2.58 -0.40 -7.27
CA ILE A 139 1.60 0.16 -6.34
C ILE A 139 1.57 -0.60 -5.00
N PRO A 140 1.30 -1.91 -4.96
CA PRO A 140 1.33 -2.68 -3.71
C PRO A 140 2.76 -2.89 -3.17
N LEU A 141 3.80 -2.79 -4.00
CA LEU A 141 5.20 -2.98 -3.56
C LEU A 141 5.88 -1.72 -3.03
N VAL A 142 5.46 -0.53 -3.45
CA VAL A 142 6.15 0.72 -3.10
C VAL A 142 5.17 1.74 -2.52
N ILE A 143 4.10 2.05 -3.24
CA ILE A 143 3.20 3.14 -2.84
C ILE A 143 2.42 2.76 -1.58
N LEU A 144 1.82 1.58 -1.57
CA LEU A 144 1.04 1.06 -0.45
C LEU A 144 1.87 0.95 0.85
N PRO A 145 3.07 0.32 0.87
CA PRO A 145 3.87 0.26 2.08
C PRO A 145 4.37 1.62 2.56
N LEU A 146 4.70 2.56 1.64
CA LEU A 146 5.08 3.92 2.03
C LEU A 146 3.93 4.68 2.70
N ILE A 147 2.73 4.61 2.14
CA ILE A 147 1.53 5.22 2.75
C ILE A 147 1.26 4.59 4.12
N THR A 148 1.35 3.26 4.21
CA THR A 148 1.12 2.53 5.45
C THR A 148 2.13 2.89 6.53
N PHE A 149 3.42 2.98 6.17
CA PHE A 149 4.48 3.45 7.07
C PHE A 149 4.17 4.83 7.62
N ALA A 150 3.85 5.79 6.75
CA ALA A 150 3.50 7.15 7.17
C ALA A 150 2.27 7.20 8.09
N ILE A 151 1.23 6.40 7.80
CA ILE A 151 0.04 6.31 8.66
C ILE A 151 0.43 5.75 10.03
N ILE A 152 1.18 4.64 10.10
CA ILE A 152 1.59 4.03 11.37
C ILE A 152 2.39 5.02 12.22
N GLU A 153 3.38 5.70 11.64
CA GLU A 153 4.17 6.71 12.34
C GLU A 153 3.29 7.83 12.93
N VAL A 154 2.36 8.35 12.14
CA VAL A 154 1.40 9.38 12.62
C VAL A 154 0.52 8.83 13.74
N THR A 155 0.01 7.61 13.62
CA THR A 155 -0.81 6.97 14.65
C THR A 155 -0.02 6.76 15.94
N GLN A 156 1.21 6.27 15.84
CA GLN A 156 2.10 6.02 16.98
C GLN A 156 2.50 7.33 17.67
N LEU A 157 2.81 8.39 16.92
CA LEU A 157 3.05 9.72 17.47
C LEU A 157 1.81 10.25 18.21
N THR A 158 0.63 10.04 17.66
CA THR A 158 -0.62 10.48 18.29
C THR A 158 -0.89 9.72 19.59
N ILE A 159 -0.65 8.40 19.60
CA ILE A 159 -0.70 7.56 20.81
C ILE A 159 0.28 8.08 21.88
N LEU A 160 1.52 8.40 21.49
CA LEU A 160 2.53 8.95 22.39
C LEU A 160 2.09 10.28 23.00
N LEU A 161 1.54 11.19 22.19
CA LEU A 161 1.02 12.49 22.65
C LEU A 161 -0.17 12.34 23.59
N ILE A 162 -1.14 11.47 23.28
CA ILE A 162 -2.27 11.18 24.18
C ILE A 162 -1.76 10.62 25.50
N SER A 163 -0.82 9.65 25.45
CA SER A 163 -0.24 9.06 26.67
C SER A 163 0.46 10.11 27.53
N THR A 164 1.17 11.04 26.90
CA THR A 164 1.88 12.13 27.58
C THR A 164 0.88 13.06 28.25
N ALA A 165 -0.16 13.49 27.52
CA ALA A 165 -1.19 14.39 28.04
C ALA A 165 -1.94 13.79 29.25
N VAL A 166 -2.26 12.50 29.20
CA VAL A 166 -2.96 11.80 30.30
C VAL A 166 -2.08 11.58 31.53
N LEU A 167 -0.77 11.41 31.34
CA LEU A 167 0.18 11.18 32.43
C LEU A 167 0.80 12.45 33.01
N LEU A 168 0.62 13.58 32.34
CA LEU A 168 1.14 14.87 32.77
C LEU A 168 0.62 15.32 34.15
N PRO A 169 -0.69 15.22 34.48
CA PRO A 169 -1.22 15.67 35.77
C PRO A 169 -0.68 14.91 37.00
N ILE A 170 -0.21 13.68 36.79
CA ILE A 170 0.34 12.81 37.85
C ILE A 170 1.88 12.78 37.86
N GLY A 171 2.53 13.59 37.01
CA GLY A 171 4.00 13.68 36.93
C GLY A 171 4.68 12.46 36.30
N LEU A 172 3.95 11.55 35.65
CA LEU A 172 4.50 10.30 35.09
C LEU A 172 4.75 10.36 33.57
N TRP A 173 4.62 11.52 32.95
CA TRP A 173 4.77 11.70 31.50
C TRP A 173 6.14 11.23 30.98
N ALA A 174 7.22 11.50 31.71
CA ALA A 174 8.59 11.12 31.34
C ALA A 174 8.77 9.60 31.23
N THR A 175 7.98 8.82 31.97
CA THR A 175 8.10 7.35 32.00
C THR A 175 7.78 6.66 30.67
N THR A 176 7.02 7.32 29.78
CA THR A 176 6.83 6.82 28.40
C THR A 176 8.06 7.12 27.55
N TRP A 177 8.58 8.34 27.61
CA TRP A 177 9.70 8.80 26.79
C TRP A 177 11.02 8.10 27.13
N GLU A 178 11.26 7.80 28.41
CA GLU A 178 12.47 7.09 28.86
C GLU A 178 12.50 5.61 28.48
N ARG A 179 11.32 5.00 28.34
CA ARG A 179 11.18 3.54 28.18
C ARG A 179 10.81 3.13 26.78
N LEU A 180 10.30 4.05 25.96
CA LEU A 180 9.91 3.80 24.58
C LEU A 180 11.07 4.17 23.64
N PRO A 181 11.78 3.19 23.05
CA PRO A 181 12.82 3.47 22.07
C PRO A 181 12.18 3.80 20.70
N PHE A 182 11.50 4.95 20.60
CA PHE A 182 10.67 5.31 19.44
C PHE A 182 11.43 5.20 18.10
N PHE A 183 12.66 5.70 18.05
CA PHE A 183 13.49 5.59 16.85
C PHE A 183 13.79 4.13 16.46
N GLN A 184 14.05 3.26 17.45
CA GLN A 184 14.29 1.85 17.20
C GLN A 184 13.02 1.17 16.69
N LEU A 185 11.85 1.50 17.25
CA LEU A 185 10.56 0.99 16.78
C LEU A 185 10.28 1.40 15.32
N SER A 186 10.60 2.64 14.95
CA SER A 186 10.47 3.12 13.56
C SER A 186 11.38 2.35 12.59
N VAL A 187 12.63 2.08 12.99
CA VAL A 187 13.56 1.27 12.18
C VAL A 187 13.09 -0.18 12.06
N ILE A 188 12.61 -0.77 13.16
CA ILE A 188 12.03 -2.12 13.18
C ILE A 188 10.79 -2.18 12.28
N LEU A 189 9.94 -1.16 12.31
CA LEU A 189 8.76 -1.04 11.47
C LEU A 189 9.15 -0.98 9.99
N LEU A 190 10.12 -0.13 9.63
CA LEU A 190 10.60 -0.02 8.26
C LEU A 190 11.15 -1.36 7.75
N TYR A 191 11.94 -2.03 8.58
CA TYR A 191 12.45 -3.38 8.30
C TYR A 191 11.30 -4.39 8.13
N GLY A 192 10.31 -4.37 9.03
CA GLY A 192 9.15 -5.25 9.01
C GLY A 192 8.29 -5.09 7.76
N ILE A 193 8.01 -3.84 7.37
CA ILE A 193 7.27 -3.52 6.14
C ILE A 193 8.07 -3.93 4.90
N THR A 194 9.37 -3.65 4.87
CA THR A 194 10.21 -4.04 3.72
C THR A 194 10.24 -5.57 3.57
N THR A 195 10.42 -6.27 4.68
CA THR A 195 10.42 -7.74 4.70
C THR A 195 9.07 -8.31 4.29
N SER A 196 7.96 -7.73 4.77
CA SER A 196 6.61 -8.20 4.41
C SER A 196 6.30 -7.99 2.93
N VAL A 197 6.74 -6.86 2.35
CA VAL A 197 6.60 -6.57 0.92
C VAL A 197 7.40 -7.56 0.07
N LEU A 198 8.66 -7.82 0.43
CA LEU A 198 9.50 -8.78 -0.27
C LEU A 198 8.91 -10.20 -0.21
N TRP A 199 8.35 -10.57 0.94
CA TRP A 199 7.68 -11.85 1.11
C TRP A 199 6.38 -11.94 0.29
N ALA A 200 5.60 -10.86 0.24
CA ALA A 200 4.33 -10.81 -0.48
C ALA A 200 4.50 -10.61 -2.00
N ALA A 201 5.66 -10.14 -2.47
CA ALA A 201 5.93 -9.89 -3.88
C ALA A 201 5.57 -11.03 -4.85
N PRO A 202 5.97 -12.30 -4.60
CA PRO A 202 5.55 -13.41 -5.46
C PRO A 202 4.02 -13.63 -5.43
N VAL A 203 3.37 -13.42 -4.29
CA VAL A 203 1.90 -13.52 -4.17
C VAL A 203 1.20 -12.43 -4.97
N TYR A 204 1.66 -11.18 -4.88
CA TYR A 204 1.13 -10.07 -5.67
C TYR A 204 1.36 -10.26 -7.17
N GLY A 205 2.52 -10.76 -7.57
CA GLY A 205 2.81 -11.12 -8.96
C GLY A 205 1.85 -12.20 -9.48
N TRP A 206 1.65 -13.27 -8.70
CA TRP A 206 0.70 -14.34 -9.04
C TRP A 206 -0.74 -13.82 -9.16
N LEU A 207 -1.20 -13.00 -8.22
CA LEU A 207 -2.55 -12.44 -8.24
C LEU A 207 -2.79 -11.54 -9.45
N LEU A 208 -1.80 -10.74 -9.86
CA LEU A 208 -1.89 -9.95 -11.09
C LEU A 208 -1.95 -10.85 -12.34
N LEU A 209 -1.17 -11.93 -12.39
CA LEU A 209 -1.23 -12.91 -13.49
C LEU A 209 -2.61 -13.58 -13.60
N VAL A 210 -3.17 -14.03 -12.46
CA VAL A 210 -4.49 -14.65 -12.42
C VAL A 210 -5.60 -13.64 -12.77
N SER A 211 -5.48 -12.39 -12.30
CA SER A 211 -6.38 -11.29 -12.66
C SER A 211 -6.39 -11.03 -14.17
N GLY A 212 -5.22 -11.13 -14.79
CA GLY A 212 -5.05 -11.07 -16.24
C GLY A 212 -5.58 -12.28 -17.01
N TRP A 213 -5.90 -13.42 -16.40
CA TRP A 213 -6.34 -14.62 -17.14
C TRP A 213 -7.84 -14.90 -16.98
N ALA A 214 -8.42 -14.78 -15.78
CA ALA A 214 -9.77 -15.25 -15.47
C ALA A 214 -10.89 -14.40 -16.12
N ARG A 215 -11.90 -15.05 -16.73
CA ARG A 215 -13.09 -14.40 -17.35
C ARG A 215 -14.23 -14.12 -16.37
N ARG A 216 -14.35 -14.87 -15.26
CA ARG A 216 -15.27 -14.67 -14.12
C ARG A 216 -14.68 -15.32 -12.86
N ALA A 217 -15.01 -14.78 -11.69
CA ALA A 217 -14.63 -15.29 -10.37
C ALA A 217 -13.11 -15.42 -10.14
N THR A 218 -12.39 -14.30 -10.30
CA THR A 218 -10.93 -14.16 -10.12
C THR A 218 -10.44 -14.72 -8.79
N PHE A 219 -11.21 -14.51 -7.71
CA PHE A 219 -10.91 -15.06 -6.39
C PHE A 219 -10.96 -16.59 -6.35
N LEU A 220 -11.96 -17.20 -7.00
CA LEU A 220 -12.11 -18.65 -7.10
C LEU A 220 -10.92 -19.28 -7.83
N TRP A 221 -10.47 -18.68 -8.94
CA TRP A 221 -9.29 -19.13 -9.69
C TRP A 221 -7.95 -18.85 -9.01
N ALA A 222 -7.87 -17.85 -8.12
CA ALA A 222 -6.67 -17.61 -7.33
C ALA A 222 -6.49 -18.66 -6.23
N VAL A 223 -7.60 -19.14 -5.64
CA VAL A 223 -7.59 -20.10 -4.53
C VAL A 223 -7.63 -21.56 -5.04
N LEU A 224 -8.25 -21.82 -6.20
CA LEU A 224 -8.38 -23.18 -6.77
C LEU A 224 -7.06 -23.93 -6.92
N PRO A 225 -5.96 -23.33 -7.45
CA PRO A 225 -4.70 -24.04 -7.66
C PRO A 225 -4.09 -24.51 -6.33
N TRP A 226 -4.17 -23.69 -5.29
CA TRP A 226 -3.70 -24.04 -3.96
C TRP A 226 -4.56 -25.11 -3.30
N LEU A 227 -5.88 -25.02 -3.44
CA LEU A 227 -6.80 -26.06 -2.98
C LEU A 227 -6.60 -27.37 -3.73
N ALA A 228 -6.38 -27.32 -5.05
CA ALA A 228 -6.14 -28.50 -5.88
C ALA A 228 -4.83 -29.17 -5.51
N VAL A 229 -3.74 -28.40 -5.31
CA VAL A 229 -2.46 -28.93 -4.81
C VAL A 229 -2.64 -29.54 -3.42
N SER A 230 -3.34 -28.88 -2.51
CA SER A 230 -3.60 -29.41 -1.16
C SER A 230 -4.45 -30.69 -1.18
N MET A 231 -5.45 -30.76 -2.08
CA MET A 231 -6.25 -31.97 -2.27
C MET A 231 -5.43 -33.11 -2.88
N VAL A 232 -4.61 -32.82 -3.89
CA VAL A 232 -3.72 -33.81 -4.51
C VAL A 232 -2.70 -34.30 -3.50
N GLU A 233 -2.11 -33.42 -2.69
CA GLU A 233 -1.19 -33.79 -1.62
C GLU A 233 -1.87 -34.70 -0.60
N LYS A 234 -3.08 -34.34 -0.15
CA LYS A 234 -3.85 -35.16 0.78
C LYS A 234 -4.24 -36.52 0.21
N ILE A 235 -4.54 -36.60 -1.08
CA ILE A 235 -4.89 -37.87 -1.76
C ILE A 235 -3.64 -38.72 -2.02
N ALA A 236 -2.52 -38.10 -2.38
CA ALA A 236 -1.28 -38.79 -2.75
C ALA A 236 -0.43 -39.20 -1.54
N PHE A 237 -0.43 -38.39 -0.48
CA PHE A 237 0.46 -38.55 0.68
C PHE A 237 -0.26 -38.79 2.01
N ASN A 238 -1.61 -38.71 2.04
CA ASN A 238 -2.46 -38.99 3.20
C ASN A 238 -2.05 -38.23 4.49
N THR A 239 -1.53 -37.02 4.30
CA THR A 239 -1.27 -35.98 5.29
C THR A 239 -2.13 -34.77 4.99
#